data_AF-A0A951YLC7-F1
#
_entry.id   AF-A0A951YLC7-F1
#
_cell.length_a   1.000
_cell.length_b   1.000
_cell.length_c   1.000
_cell.angle_alpha   90.00
_cell.angle_beta   90.00
_cell.angle_gamma   90.00
#
_symmetry.space_group_name_H-M   'P 1'
#
loop_
_entity.id
_entity.type
_entity.pdbx_description
1 polymer ?
#
loop_
_entity_poly.entity_id
_entity_poly.type
_entity_poly.pdbx_seq_one_letter_code
_entity_poly.pdbx_strand_id
1 'polypeptide(L)'
;MARLSRLQAALSGTDLDALLVTAPADLRLLTGFSGSAGTLLVTRSDARLLVDPRYTRRAASETGLPVSEYPKREEWTGALAALCEGRRSVGAQARHLLAAEWQELALALNGELTPADDLLAPLRELKTRDEVADLKAAGDLTWRAIDKVLEALEAGITERELAAAVARGLLAEGDGLAFPVIAAFGAATADPHAAPTDRRLAPGDLVLVDAGAKVRGWCGDVTVTTVFGAPDPRQADYLTLTERALAAAEAAAVPGASGGDVDEAARAVYREAGLEHLTLKGVGHGLGLEVHEAPRLVEGGEAKLQNGHVFTLEPGLYVEGWGGIRMERMYALADDALVPLSPWPRP
;
A
#
# COMPACT_ATOMS: atom_id res chain seq x y z
N MET A 1 -5.87 20.00 -5.94
CA MET A 1 -5.88 20.81 -7.18
C MET A 1 -4.68 20.55 -8.10
N ALA A 2 -3.42 20.60 -7.64
CA ALA A 2 -2.26 20.41 -8.53
C ALA A 2 -2.26 19.08 -9.32
N ARG A 3 -2.63 17.96 -8.69
CA ARG A 3 -2.72 16.65 -9.37
C ARG A 3 -3.85 16.57 -10.40
N LEU A 4 -5.00 17.16 -10.09
CA LEU A 4 -6.12 17.27 -11.04
C LEU A 4 -5.69 18.06 -12.29
N SER A 5 -4.99 19.19 -12.13
CA SER A 5 -4.47 19.95 -13.28
C SER A 5 -3.45 19.15 -14.11
N ARG A 6 -2.57 18.36 -13.46
CA ARG A 6 -1.67 17.44 -14.18
C ARG A 6 -2.42 16.37 -14.97
N LEU A 7 -3.49 15.81 -14.38
CA LEU A 7 -4.35 14.86 -15.08
C LEU A 7 -5.06 15.51 -16.28
N GLN A 8 -5.59 16.73 -16.12
CA GLN A 8 -6.23 17.46 -17.21
C GLN A 8 -5.25 17.78 -18.36
N ALA A 9 -4.00 18.08 -18.04
CA ALA A 9 -2.94 18.25 -19.03
C ALA A 9 -2.61 16.94 -19.76
N ALA A 10 -2.49 15.82 -19.03
CA ALA A 10 -2.29 14.50 -19.62
C ALA A 10 -3.46 14.09 -20.53
N LEU A 11 -4.69 14.31 -20.07
CA LEU A 11 -5.91 14.07 -20.84
C LEU A 11 -5.95 14.88 -22.14
N SER A 12 -5.49 16.13 -22.10
CA SER A 12 -5.40 17.01 -23.29
C SER A 12 -4.43 16.50 -24.35
N GLY A 13 -3.48 15.62 -23.99
CA GLY A 13 -2.57 14.95 -24.92
C GLY A 13 -3.13 13.70 -25.59
N THR A 14 -4.40 13.37 -25.33
CA THR A 14 -5.10 12.19 -25.86
C THR A 14 -6.35 12.58 -26.66
N ASP A 15 -6.90 11.62 -27.41
CA ASP A 15 -8.17 11.78 -28.14
C ASP A 15 -9.42 11.71 -27.24
N LEU A 16 -9.26 11.46 -25.94
CA LEU A 16 -10.35 11.39 -24.97
C LEU A 16 -10.92 12.79 -24.69
N ASP A 17 -12.25 12.90 -24.71
CA ASP A 17 -12.98 14.12 -24.31
C ASP A 17 -13.18 14.18 -22.79
N ALA A 18 -13.25 13.02 -22.13
CA ALA A 18 -13.35 12.90 -20.68
C ALA A 18 -12.76 11.59 -20.15
N LEU A 19 -12.50 11.58 -18.84
CA LEU A 19 -12.06 10.42 -18.07
C LEU A 19 -12.99 10.21 -16.87
N LEU A 20 -13.44 8.97 -16.69
CA LEU A 20 -14.13 8.52 -15.48
C LEU A 20 -13.10 7.88 -14.53
N VAL A 21 -12.84 8.55 -13.42
CA VAL A 21 -12.02 8.03 -12.32
C VAL A 21 -12.94 7.37 -11.31
N THR A 22 -12.82 6.05 -11.20
CA THR A 22 -13.74 5.19 -10.44
C THR A 22 -13.05 4.54 -9.23
N ALA A 23 -11.72 4.39 -9.26
CA ALA A 23 -10.96 3.82 -8.17
C ALA A 23 -10.93 4.78 -6.96
N PRO A 24 -11.27 4.32 -5.74
CA PRO A 24 -11.31 5.17 -4.54
C PRO A 24 -9.98 5.86 -4.23
N ALA A 25 -8.85 5.16 -4.42
CA ALA A 25 -7.52 5.71 -4.17
C ALA A 25 -7.22 6.88 -5.11
N ASP A 26 -7.50 6.74 -6.41
CA ASP A 26 -7.31 7.80 -7.40
C ASP A 26 -8.26 8.98 -7.19
N LEU A 27 -9.52 8.68 -6.87
CA LEU A 27 -10.51 9.69 -6.53
C LEU A 27 -10.03 10.53 -5.34
N ARG A 28 -9.57 9.87 -4.26
CA ARG A 28 -9.02 10.54 -3.08
C ARG A 28 -7.76 11.33 -3.42
N LEU A 29 -6.84 10.77 -4.20
CA LEU A 29 -5.60 11.44 -4.60
C LEU A 29 -5.87 12.76 -5.36
N LEU A 30 -6.87 12.75 -6.24
CA LEU A 30 -7.17 13.90 -7.08
C LEU A 30 -7.99 14.97 -6.36
N THR A 31 -8.85 14.57 -5.41
CA THR A 31 -9.90 15.44 -4.86
C THR A 31 -9.82 15.65 -3.35
N GLY A 32 -9.13 14.78 -2.61
CA GLY A 32 -9.18 14.71 -1.15
C GLY A 32 -10.43 14.02 -0.58
N PHE A 33 -11.37 13.58 -1.44
CA PHE A 33 -12.63 13.00 -0.99
C PHE A 33 -12.41 11.70 -0.19
N SER A 34 -13.02 11.63 0.99
CA SER A 34 -12.86 10.53 1.94
C SER A 34 -14.04 9.55 1.96
N GLY A 35 -15.06 9.75 1.12
CA GLY A 35 -16.23 8.88 1.06
C GLY A 35 -15.92 7.51 0.43
N SER A 36 -16.71 6.50 0.80
CA SER A 36 -16.51 5.12 0.32
C SER A 36 -17.07 4.85 -1.08
N ALA A 37 -17.78 5.82 -1.68
CA ALA A 37 -18.39 5.68 -3.00
C ALA A 37 -18.44 7.03 -3.72
N GLY A 38 -17.98 7.04 -4.96
CA GLY A 38 -18.04 8.19 -5.85
C GLY A 38 -17.35 7.91 -7.18
N THR A 39 -17.60 8.76 -8.17
CA THR A 39 -16.93 8.73 -9.47
C THR A 39 -16.61 10.17 -9.86
N LEU A 40 -15.35 10.44 -10.20
CA LEU A 40 -14.95 11.75 -10.68
C LEU A 40 -14.96 11.73 -12.21
N LEU A 41 -15.78 12.60 -12.79
CA LEU A 41 -15.70 12.95 -14.20
C LEU A 41 -14.67 14.06 -14.36
N VAL A 42 -13.62 13.81 -15.15
CA VAL A 42 -12.60 14.81 -15.50
C VAL A 42 -12.69 15.11 -16.98
N THR A 43 -12.74 16.39 -17.35
CA THR A 43 -12.57 16.87 -18.72
C THR A 43 -11.27 17.66 -18.82
N ARG A 44 -10.91 18.13 -20.02
CA ARG A 44 -9.69 18.93 -20.24
C ARG A 44 -9.65 20.24 -19.42
N SER A 45 -10.78 20.75 -18.97
CA SER A 45 -10.87 22.04 -18.27
C SER A 45 -11.75 22.04 -17.02
N ASP A 46 -12.50 20.97 -16.75
CA ASP A 46 -13.43 20.90 -15.62
C ASP A 46 -13.37 19.53 -14.95
N ALA A 47 -13.92 19.43 -13.74
CA ALA A 47 -14.10 18.18 -13.03
C ALA A 47 -15.36 18.21 -12.18
N ARG A 48 -16.05 17.07 -12.09
CA ARG A 48 -17.30 16.93 -11.34
C ARG A 48 -17.33 15.61 -10.61
N LEU A 49 -17.66 15.67 -9.32
CA LEU A 49 -17.77 14.51 -8.48
C LEU A 49 -19.21 14.02 -8.43
N LEU A 50 -19.45 12.80 -8.87
CA LEU A 50 -20.74 12.13 -8.81
C LEU A 50 -20.77 11.18 -7.60
N VAL A 51 -21.74 11.34 -6.70
CA VAL A 51 -21.81 10.58 -5.43
C VAL A 51 -23.22 10.09 -5.11
N ASP A 52 -23.30 9.12 -4.20
CA ASP A 52 -24.52 8.76 -3.51
C ASP A 52 -24.97 9.91 -2.58
N PRO A 53 -26.29 10.16 -2.39
CA PRO A 53 -26.80 11.27 -1.58
C PRO A 53 -26.28 11.31 -0.12
N ARG A 54 -25.86 10.18 0.45
CA ARG A 54 -25.24 10.10 1.78
C ARG A 54 -23.93 10.88 1.84
N TYR A 55 -23.26 11.08 0.71
CA TYR A 55 -21.97 11.72 0.61
C TYR A 55 -21.99 13.17 0.08
N THR A 56 -23.13 13.69 -0.38
CA THR A 56 -23.20 15.03 -1.03
C THR A 56 -22.58 16.13 -0.18
N ARG A 57 -22.97 16.23 1.10
CA ARG A 57 -22.45 17.26 2.01
C ARG A 57 -20.95 17.12 2.23
N ARG A 58 -20.47 15.88 2.38
CA ARG A 58 -19.05 15.56 2.58
C ARG A 58 -18.23 15.91 1.33
N ALA A 59 -18.70 15.49 0.15
CA ALA A 59 -18.06 15.77 -1.12
C ALA A 59 -17.90 17.28 -1.34
N ALA A 60 -18.95 18.06 -1.08
CA ALA A 60 -18.91 19.52 -1.20
C ALA A 60 -17.91 20.15 -0.22
N SER A 61 -17.87 19.69 1.04
CA SER A 61 -16.99 20.26 2.06
C SER A 61 -15.51 19.90 1.87
N GLU A 62 -15.22 18.68 1.41
CA GLU A 62 -13.83 18.18 1.31
C GLU A 62 -13.15 18.58 0.01
N THR A 63 -13.90 18.69 -1.10
CA THR A 63 -13.30 18.81 -2.44
C THR A 63 -13.43 20.22 -3.04
N GLY A 64 -14.47 20.96 -2.68
CA GLY A 64 -14.82 22.22 -3.35
C GLY A 64 -15.22 22.06 -4.84
N LEU A 65 -15.37 20.84 -5.34
CA LEU A 65 -15.77 20.55 -6.72
C LEU A 65 -17.30 20.63 -6.87
N PRO A 66 -17.81 20.88 -8.11
CA PRO A 66 -19.20 20.61 -8.43
C PRO A 66 -19.58 19.16 -8.09
N VAL A 67 -20.66 18.99 -7.32
CA VAL A 67 -21.16 17.67 -6.92
C VAL A 67 -22.47 17.39 -7.65
N SER A 68 -22.62 16.15 -8.14
CA SER A 68 -23.88 15.62 -8.65
C SER A 68 -24.22 14.32 -7.93
N GLU A 69 -25.51 13.95 -7.94
CA GLU A 69 -26.00 12.77 -7.25
C GLU A 69 -26.49 11.70 -8.23
N TYR A 70 -26.32 10.43 -7.87
CA TYR A 70 -27.12 9.33 -8.40
C TYR A 70 -28.01 8.80 -7.27
N PRO A 71 -29.34 9.00 -7.32
CA PRO A 71 -30.24 8.68 -6.20
C PRO A 71 -30.19 7.21 -5.76
N LYS A 72 -29.95 6.30 -6.71
CA LYS A 72 -29.83 4.85 -6.47
C LYS A 72 -28.69 4.25 -7.27
N ARG A 73 -28.15 3.12 -6.81
CA ARG A 73 -27.01 2.46 -7.46
C ARG A 73 -27.33 2.06 -8.90
N GLU A 74 -28.55 1.64 -9.17
CA GLU A 74 -29.03 1.23 -10.50
C GLU A 74 -29.10 2.41 -11.48
N GLU A 75 -29.13 3.65 -10.97
CA GLU A 75 -29.17 4.88 -11.76
C GLU A 75 -27.76 5.46 -12.02
N TRP A 76 -26.71 4.87 -11.46
CA TRP A 76 -25.34 5.39 -11.54
C TRP A 76 -24.81 5.47 -12.97
N THR A 77 -25.02 4.41 -13.79
CA THR A 77 -24.56 4.38 -15.18
C THR A 77 -25.29 5.41 -16.03
N GLY A 78 -26.61 5.53 -15.86
CA GLY A 78 -27.42 6.55 -16.53
C GLY A 78 -27.03 7.98 -16.14
N ALA A 79 -26.77 8.23 -14.85
CA ALA A 79 -26.30 9.52 -14.37
C ALA A 79 -24.92 9.90 -14.95
N LEU A 80 -23.99 8.94 -15.02
CA LEU A 80 -22.70 9.15 -15.67
C LEU A 80 -22.84 9.42 -17.17
N ALA A 81 -23.68 8.65 -17.86
CA ALA A 81 -23.93 8.84 -19.29
C ALA A 81 -24.51 10.23 -19.57
N ALA A 82 -25.48 10.69 -18.77
CA ALA A 82 -26.04 12.04 -18.87
C ALA A 82 -24.97 13.12 -18.63
N LEU A 83 -24.09 12.94 -17.64
CA LEU A 83 -22.98 13.86 -17.41
C LEU A 83 -21.97 13.87 -18.56
N CYS A 84 -21.84 12.78 -19.28
CA CYS A 84 -20.97 12.62 -20.44
C CYS A 84 -21.62 13.01 -21.77
N GLU A 85 -22.90 13.43 -21.80
CA GLU A 85 -23.61 13.78 -23.03
C GLU A 85 -22.82 14.78 -23.90
N GLY A 86 -22.83 14.56 -25.21
CA GLY A 86 -22.08 15.36 -26.18
C GLY A 86 -20.58 15.04 -26.30
N ARG A 87 -20.04 14.13 -25.49
CA ARG A 87 -18.65 13.67 -25.59
C ARG A 87 -18.58 12.42 -26.47
N ARG A 88 -17.59 12.38 -27.37
CA ARG A 88 -17.45 11.29 -28.35
C ARG A 88 -16.51 10.19 -27.87
N SER A 89 -15.54 10.54 -27.03
CA SER A 89 -14.57 9.58 -26.51
C SER A 89 -14.43 9.72 -24.99
N VAL A 90 -14.71 8.63 -24.26
CA VAL A 90 -14.68 8.60 -22.80
C VAL A 90 -13.76 7.48 -22.34
N GLY A 91 -12.75 7.85 -21.55
CA GLY A 91 -11.86 6.90 -20.89
C GLY A 91 -12.41 6.46 -19.54
N ALA A 92 -12.06 5.25 -19.10
CA ALA A 92 -12.32 4.76 -17.75
C ALA A 92 -11.22 3.82 -17.27
N GLN A 93 -11.18 3.55 -15.96
CA GLN A 93 -10.23 2.63 -15.34
C GLN A 93 -10.68 1.17 -15.54
N ALA A 94 -10.15 0.51 -16.57
CA ALA A 94 -10.52 -0.84 -16.95
C ALA A 94 -10.06 -1.89 -15.91
N ARG A 95 -9.03 -1.58 -15.12
CA ARG A 95 -8.54 -2.48 -14.06
C ARG A 95 -9.34 -2.37 -12.76
N HIS A 96 -10.22 -1.38 -12.64
CA HIS A 96 -11.05 -1.16 -11.46
C HIS A 96 -12.53 -1.51 -11.69
N LEU A 97 -13.09 -1.15 -12.85
CA LEU A 97 -14.49 -1.45 -13.17
C LEU A 97 -14.72 -2.95 -13.36
N LEU A 98 -15.85 -3.43 -12.84
CA LEU A 98 -16.30 -4.79 -13.16
C LEU A 98 -16.70 -4.87 -14.64
N ALA A 99 -16.55 -6.06 -15.24
CA ALA A 99 -16.91 -6.27 -16.65
C ALA A 99 -18.37 -5.89 -16.96
N ALA A 100 -19.30 -6.16 -16.05
CA ALA A 100 -20.69 -5.75 -16.19
C ALA A 100 -20.85 -4.22 -16.18
N GLU A 101 -20.21 -3.52 -15.25
CA GLU A 101 -20.25 -2.06 -15.16
C GLU A 101 -19.64 -1.39 -16.40
N TRP A 102 -18.55 -1.95 -16.92
CA TRP A 102 -17.94 -1.52 -18.17
C TRP A 102 -18.92 -1.64 -19.34
N GLN A 103 -19.57 -2.80 -19.48
CA GLN A 103 -20.54 -3.05 -20.55
C GLN A 103 -21.75 -2.13 -20.44
N GLU A 104 -22.31 -1.96 -19.25
CA GLU A 104 -23.45 -1.08 -18.99
C GLU A 104 -23.11 0.38 -19.30
N LEU A 105 -21.93 0.86 -18.89
CA LEU A 105 -21.50 2.22 -19.20
C LEU A 105 -21.24 2.42 -20.70
N ALA A 106 -20.59 1.46 -21.37
CA ALA A 106 -20.38 1.54 -22.82
C ALA A 106 -21.71 1.61 -23.57
N LEU A 107 -22.69 0.77 -23.20
CA LEU A 107 -24.04 0.81 -23.74
C LEU A 107 -24.73 2.16 -23.47
N ALA A 108 -24.67 2.67 -22.24
CA ALA A 108 -25.30 3.93 -21.86
C ALA A 108 -24.68 5.15 -22.57
N LEU A 109 -23.40 5.08 -22.92
CA LEU A 109 -22.68 6.12 -23.65
C LEU A 109 -22.85 6.05 -25.17
N ASN A 110 -23.61 5.07 -25.70
CA ASN A 110 -23.77 4.82 -27.13
C ASN A 110 -22.42 4.76 -27.89
N GLY A 111 -21.38 4.22 -27.25
CA GLY A 111 -20.02 4.22 -27.79
C GLY A 111 -19.10 3.26 -27.05
N GLU A 112 -17.83 3.23 -27.45
CA GLU A 112 -16.82 2.40 -26.78
C GLU A 112 -16.14 3.20 -25.66
N LEU A 113 -16.09 2.58 -24.47
CA LEU A 113 -15.20 3.05 -23.41
C LEU A 113 -13.75 2.70 -23.78
N THR A 114 -12.84 3.63 -23.51
CA THR A 114 -11.40 3.43 -23.74
C THR A 114 -10.69 3.17 -22.41
N PRO A 115 -9.87 2.11 -22.28
CA PRO A 115 -9.04 1.92 -21.10
C PRO A 115 -8.06 3.09 -20.93
N ALA A 116 -8.02 3.68 -19.73
CA ALA A 116 -7.25 4.90 -19.47
C ALA A 116 -6.50 4.88 -18.13
N ASP A 117 -6.28 3.70 -17.56
CA ASP A 117 -5.57 3.48 -16.29
C ASP A 117 -4.16 4.12 -16.28
N ASP A 118 -3.47 4.08 -17.41
CA ASP A 118 -2.09 4.57 -17.55
C ASP A 118 -1.97 6.10 -17.47
N LEU A 119 -3.07 6.85 -17.56
CA LEU A 119 -3.08 8.30 -17.30
C LEU A 119 -2.93 8.62 -15.81
N LEU A 120 -3.27 7.68 -14.92
CA LEU A 120 -3.26 7.90 -13.47
C LEU A 120 -2.03 7.31 -12.79
N ALA A 121 -1.48 6.21 -13.32
CA ALA A 121 -0.34 5.53 -12.70
C ALA A 121 0.85 6.47 -12.38
N PRO A 122 1.31 7.36 -13.30
CA PRO A 122 2.40 8.29 -13.00
C PRO A 122 2.07 9.35 -11.95
N LEU A 123 0.78 9.59 -11.70
CA LEU A 123 0.34 10.49 -10.64
C LEU A 123 0.48 9.80 -9.29
N ARG A 124 0.19 8.51 -9.17
CA ARG A 124 0.32 7.78 -7.90
C ARG A 124 1.75 7.47 -7.51
N GLU A 125 2.57 7.14 -8.50
CA GLU A 125 3.89 6.55 -8.29
C GLU A 125 4.85 7.51 -7.55
N LEU A 126 4.89 8.77 -7.97
CA LEU A 126 5.76 9.79 -7.36
C LEU A 126 5.01 10.63 -6.32
N LYS A 127 5.40 10.44 -5.06
CA LYS A 127 4.87 11.16 -3.91
C LYS A 127 5.53 12.54 -3.79
N THR A 128 4.72 13.52 -3.42
CA THR A 128 5.18 14.87 -3.03
C THR A 128 5.73 14.84 -1.61
N ARG A 129 6.41 15.92 -1.20
CA ARG A 129 6.97 16.04 0.16
C ARG A 129 5.90 15.93 1.25
N ASP A 130 4.72 16.51 1.03
CA ASP A 130 3.61 16.44 1.99
C ASP A 130 3.06 15.02 2.11
N GLU A 131 2.94 14.29 0.99
CA GLU A 131 2.49 12.90 0.97
C GLU A 131 3.52 11.97 1.63
N VAL A 132 4.82 12.23 1.46
CA VAL A 132 5.88 11.51 2.19
C VAL A 132 5.78 11.77 3.69
N ALA A 133 5.46 13.00 4.12
CA ALA A 133 5.25 13.31 5.53
C ALA A 133 4.02 12.59 6.11
N ASP A 134 2.95 12.45 5.32
CA ASP A 134 1.78 11.66 5.71
C ASP A 134 2.09 10.17 5.82
N LEU A 135 2.83 9.61 4.87
CA LEU A 135 3.29 8.22 4.89
C LEU A 135 4.23 7.96 6.08
N LYS A 136 5.10 8.92 6.41
CA LYS A 136 5.91 8.86 7.63
C LYS A 136 5.05 8.83 8.89
N ALA A 137 3.99 9.63 8.96
CA ALA A 137 3.08 9.61 10.11
C ALA A 137 2.37 8.25 10.25
N ALA A 138 2.03 7.60 9.12
CA ALA A 138 1.48 6.25 9.11
C ALA A 138 2.52 5.22 9.60
N GLY A 139 3.74 5.24 9.08
CA GLY A 139 4.84 4.36 9.50
C GLY A 139 5.22 4.52 10.98
N ASP A 140 5.31 5.75 11.47
CA ASP A 140 5.58 6.04 12.88
C ASP A 140 4.47 5.50 13.79
N LEU A 141 3.20 5.67 13.42
CA LEU A 141 2.08 5.12 14.19
C LEU A 141 2.11 3.59 14.19
N THR A 142 2.33 2.98 13.02
CA THR A 142 2.44 1.53 12.89
C THR A 142 3.49 0.98 13.85
N TRP A 143 4.71 1.53 13.81
CA TRP A 143 5.79 1.11 14.69
C TRP A 143 5.43 1.28 16.17
N ARG A 144 4.96 2.47 16.58
CA ARG A 144 4.60 2.72 17.99
C ARG A 144 3.57 1.73 18.53
N ALA A 145 2.60 1.33 17.71
CA ALA A 145 1.58 0.38 18.12
C ALA A 145 2.14 -1.05 18.28
N ILE A 146 3.03 -1.47 17.38
CA ILE A 146 3.73 -2.76 17.47
C ILE A 146 4.64 -2.78 18.70
N ASP A 147 5.53 -1.79 18.80
CA ASP A 147 6.55 -1.67 19.84
C ASP A 147 5.94 -1.75 21.25
N LYS A 148 4.92 -0.94 21.50
CA LYS A 148 4.19 -0.92 22.78
C LYS A 148 3.60 -2.28 23.16
N VAL A 149 3.12 -3.06 22.19
CA VAL A 149 2.51 -4.36 22.47
C VAL A 149 3.59 -5.43 22.67
N LEU A 150 4.71 -5.35 21.95
CA LEU A 150 5.85 -6.23 22.17
C LEU A 150 6.52 -5.99 23.53
N GLU A 151 6.62 -4.73 23.98
CA GLU A 151 7.14 -4.38 25.32
C GLU A 151 6.27 -4.95 26.46
N ALA A 152 4.97 -5.10 26.23
CA ALA A 152 4.01 -5.61 27.20
C ALA A 152 3.67 -7.10 26.99
N LEU A 153 4.46 -7.82 26.20
CA LEU A 153 4.15 -9.19 25.78
C LEU A 153 4.34 -10.18 26.93
N GLU A 154 3.32 -10.98 27.21
CA GLU A 154 3.32 -11.96 28.29
C GLU A 154 3.10 -13.39 27.77
N ALA A 155 3.71 -14.37 28.44
CA ALA A 155 3.53 -15.78 28.11
C ALA A 155 2.04 -16.17 28.19
N GLY A 156 1.60 -17.03 27.28
CA GLY A 156 0.23 -17.55 27.28
C GLY A 156 -0.78 -16.72 26.49
N ILE A 157 -0.47 -15.47 26.09
CA ILE A 157 -1.30 -14.71 25.15
C ILE A 157 -1.44 -15.48 23.83
N THR A 158 -2.60 -15.41 23.19
CA THR A 158 -2.83 -15.99 21.87
C THR A 158 -2.38 -15.06 20.76
N GLU A 159 -2.09 -15.61 19.57
CA GLU A 159 -1.81 -14.80 18.37
C GLU A 159 -2.96 -13.83 18.08
N ARG A 160 -4.22 -14.26 18.26
CA ARG A 160 -5.41 -13.40 18.13
C ARG A 160 -5.43 -12.23 19.11
N GLU A 161 -5.09 -12.47 20.37
CA GLU A 161 -5.03 -11.41 21.38
C GLU A 161 -3.90 -10.41 21.07
N LEU A 162 -2.75 -10.89 20.60
CA LEU A 162 -1.66 -10.04 20.10
C LEU A 162 -2.10 -9.17 18.92
N ALA A 163 -2.68 -9.78 17.87
CA ALA A 163 -3.19 -9.05 16.71
C ALA A 163 -4.25 -8.00 17.10
N ALA A 164 -5.16 -8.35 18.02
CA ALA A 164 -6.19 -7.44 18.51
C ALA A 164 -5.61 -6.27 19.32
N ALA A 165 -4.56 -6.50 20.11
CA ALA A 165 -3.87 -5.45 20.86
C ALA A 165 -3.18 -4.45 19.92
N VAL A 166 -2.47 -4.94 18.90
CA VAL A 166 -1.85 -4.08 17.87
C VAL A 166 -2.92 -3.31 17.11
N ALA A 167 -3.95 -3.98 16.59
CA ALA A 167 -5.04 -3.34 15.87
C ALA A 167 -5.74 -2.25 16.69
N ARG A 168 -5.94 -2.47 18.00
CA ARG A 168 -6.49 -1.45 18.90
C ARG A 168 -5.60 -0.22 18.98
N GLY A 169 -4.28 -0.39 19.07
CA GLY A 169 -3.32 0.71 19.08
C GLY A 169 -3.40 1.53 17.79
N LEU A 170 -3.42 0.85 16.64
CA LEU A 170 -3.54 1.51 15.32
C LEU A 170 -4.86 2.29 15.19
N LEU A 171 -5.98 1.68 15.59
CA LEU A 171 -7.32 2.30 15.51
C LEU A 171 -7.54 3.42 16.52
N ALA A 172 -6.78 3.48 17.61
CA ALA A 172 -6.90 4.53 18.61
C ALA A 172 -6.35 5.88 18.11
N GLU A 173 -5.39 5.86 17.19
CA GLU A 173 -4.70 7.06 16.70
C GLU A 173 -4.79 7.25 15.17
N GLY A 174 -5.21 6.23 14.42
CA GLY A 174 -5.33 6.23 12.96
C GLY A 174 -6.77 6.23 12.44
N ASP A 175 -6.92 6.39 11.12
CA ASP A 175 -8.20 6.34 10.39
C ASP A 175 -8.71 4.91 10.19
N GLY A 176 -7.84 3.91 10.38
CA GLY A 176 -8.15 2.52 10.08
C GLY A 176 -6.90 1.64 10.03
N LEU A 177 -7.10 0.38 9.69
CA LEU A 177 -6.02 -0.54 9.36
C LEU A 177 -5.72 -0.46 7.85
N ALA A 178 -4.45 -0.53 7.48
CA ALA A 178 -4.03 -0.67 6.08
C ALA A 178 -4.45 -2.04 5.52
N PHE A 179 -4.29 -3.08 6.34
CA PHE A 179 -4.64 -4.48 6.09
C PHE A 179 -4.83 -5.23 7.44
N PRO A 180 -5.39 -6.45 7.45
CA PRO A 180 -5.52 -7.23 8.68
C PRO A 180 -4.16 -7.54 9.32
N VAL A 181 -4.02 -7.31 10.62
CA VAL A 181 -2.78 -7.59 11.36
C VAL A 181 -2.44 -9.07 11.29
N ILE A 182 -1.22 -9.38 10.85
CA ILE A 182 -0.61 -10.70 10.94
C ILE A 182 0.14 -10.77 12.27
N ALA A 183 -0.13 -11.83 13.03
CA ALA A 183 0.57 -12.17 14.26
C ALA A 183 0.73 -13.68 14.31
N ALA A 184 1.96 -14.15 14.43
CA ALA A 184 2.27 -15.57 14.41
C ALA A 184 3.39 -15.92 15.40
N PHE A 185 3.32 -17.12 15.97
CA PHE A 185 4.30 -17.61 16.92
C PHE A 185 4.98 -18.91 16.48
N GLY A 186 6.28 -19.05 16.80
CA GLY A 186 7.07 -20.25 16.54
C GLY A 186 6.99 -20.68 15.08
N ALA A 187 6.72 -21.96 14.80
CA ALA A 187 6.66 -22.49 13.45
C ALA A 187 5.61 -21.82 12.53
N ALA A 188 4.57 -21.20 13.08
CA ALA A 188 3.55 -20.51 12.27
C ALA A 188 4.13 -19.26 11.56
N THR A 189 5.22 -18.69 12.07
CA THR A 189 5.92 -17.56 11.43
C THR A 189 6.53 -17.93 10.07
N ALA A 190 6.61 -19.23 9.73
CA ALA A 190 7.07 -19.69 8.41
C ALA A 190 6.03 -19.43 7.30
N ASP A 191 4.77 -19.16 7.62
CA ASP A 191 3.75 -18.74 6.65
C ASP A 191 3.79 -17.20 6.50
N PRO A 192 4.19 -16.66 5.33
CA PRO A 192 4.28 -15.22 5.13
C PRO A 192 2.94 -14.47 5.34
N HIS A 193 1.81 -15.18 5.17
CA HIS A 193 0.45 -14.65 5.28
C HIS A 193 -0.35 -15.32 6.42
N ALA A 194 0.34 -15.74 7.47
CA ALA A 194 -0.27 -16.41 8.62
C ALA A 194 -1.49 -15.63 9.17
N ALA A 195 -2.61 -16.33 9.30
CA ALA A 195 -3.78 -15.80 10.01
C ALA A 195 -3.65 -16.08 11.52
N PRO A 196 -3.82 -15.09 12.41
CA PRO A 196 -3.71 -15.30 13.85
C PRO A 196 -4.64 -16.40 14.39
N THR A 197 -4.11 -17.33 15.18
CA THR A 197 -4.83 -18.48 15.76
C THR A 197 -5.01 -18.36 17.29
N ASP A 198 -5.55 -19.41 17.93
CA ASP A 198 -5.57 -19.54 19.41
C ASP A 198 -4.27 -20.14 19.96
N ARG A 199 -3.22 -20.30 19.14
CA ARG A 199 -1.90 -20.75 19.60
C ARG A 199 -1.39 -19.75 20.63
N ARG A 200 -0.98 -20.27 21.77
CA ARG A 200 -0.45 -19.47 22.90
C ARG A 200 1.05 -19.28 22.77
N LEU A 201 1.51 -18.10 23.16
CA LEU A 201 2.92 -17.75 23.23
C LEU A 201 3.65 -18.55 24.30
N ALA A 202 4.81 -19.11 23.94
CA ALA A 202 5.70 -19.83 24.84
C ALA A 202 7.14 -19.29 24.75
N PRO A 203 7.96 -19.39 25.82
CA PRO A 203 9.37 -19.03 25.77
C PRO A 203 10.11 -19.76 24.65
N GLY A 204 10.94 -19.02 23.91
CA GLY A 204 11.69 -19.49 22.75
C GLY A 204 10.92 -19.37 21.42
N ASP A 205 9.66 -18.96 21.43
CA ASP A 205 8.93 -18.70 20.19
C ASP A 205 9.50 -17.51 19.43
N LEU A 206 9.64 -17.66 18.11
CA LEU A 206 9.63 -16.50 17.22
C LEU A 206 8.29 -15.81 17.32
N VAL A 207 8.28 -14.48 17.33
CA VAL A 207 7.09 -13.63 17.34
C VAL A 207 7.17 -12.72 16.13
N LEU A 208 6.36 -12.99 15.12
CA LEU A 208 6.23 -12.14 13.92
C LEU A 208 4.97 -11.31 14.03
N VAL A 209 5.11 -10.00 13.86
CA VAL A 209 3.99 -9.05 13.75
C VAL A 209 4.18 -8.24 12.48
N ASP A 210 3.17 -8.25 11.62
CA ASP A 210 3.10 -7.45 10.40
C ASP A 210 1.78 -6.69 10.41
N ALA A 211 1.88 -5.36 10.35
CA ALA A 211 0.75 -4.46 10.51
C ALA A 211 0.96 -3.14 9.79
N GLY A 212 -0.15 -2.42 9.60
CA GLY A 212 -0.15 -1.11 8.98
C GLY A 212 -1.30 -0.23 9.46
N ALA A 213 -1.01 1.00 9.88
CA ALA A 213 -2.02 2.04 10.12
C ALA A 213 -2.45 2.70 8.81
N LYS A 214 -3.69 3.20 8.75
CA LYS A 214 -4.06 4.29 7.83
C LYS A 214 -4.04 5.61 8.58
N VAL A 215 -3.31 6.60 8.07
CA VAL A 215 -3.28 7.97 8.62
C VAL A 215 -3.53 8.96 7.49
N ARG A 216 -4.58 9.76 7.61
CA ARG A 216 -5.07 10.66 6.54
C ARG A 216 -5.27 9.94 5.20
N GLY A 217 -5.63 8.65 5.26
CA GLY A 217 -5.80 7.76 4.11
C GLY A 217 -4.52 7.13 3.54
N TRP A 218 -3.34 7.47 4.06
CA TRP A 218 -2.06 6.88 3.65
C TRP A 218 -1.73 5.65 4.50
N CYS A 219 -1.24 4.61 3.86
CA CYS A 219 -0.92 3.33 4.49
C CYS A 219 0.48 3.34 5.09
N GLY A 220 0.62 2.76 6.28
CA GLY A 220 1.88 2.24 6.80
C GLY A 220 1.97 0.74 6.56
N ASP A 221 3.19 0.21 6.61
CA ASP A 221 3.48 -1.21 6.41
C ASP A 221 4.80 -1.56 7.12
N VAL A 222 4.71 -2.33 8.20
CA VAL A 222 5.88 -2.66 9.04
C VAL A 222 5.73 -4.08 9.57
N THR A 223 6.74 -4.89 9.28
CA THR A 223 6.94 -6.22 9.86
C THR A 223 8.15 -6.24 10.79
N VAL A 224 7.98 -6.85 11.97
CA VAL A 224 9.07 -7.20 12.88
C VAL A 224 8.97 -8.67 13.27
N THR A 225 10.13 -9.32 13.40
CA THR A 225 10.24 -10.64 14.04
C THR A 225 11.22 -10.54 15.21
N THR A 226 10.80 -11.02 16.39
CA THR A 226 11.64 -11.13 17.60
C THR A 226 11.54 -12.52 18.22
N VAL A 227 12.29 -12.81 19.28
CA VAL A 227 12.16 -14.04 20.07
C VAL A 227 11.59 -13.69 21.44
N PHE A 228 10.57 -14.44 21.88
CA PHE A 228 10.06 -14.31 23.24
C PHE A 228 10.99 -15.04 24.22
N GLY A 229 11.87 -14.27 24.87
CA GLY A 229 12.92 -14.78 25.74
C GLY A 229 14.30 -14.69 25.07
N ALA A 230 15.21 -15.59 25.42
CA ALA A 230 16.55 -15.60 24.82
C ALA A 230 16.55 -16.38 23.50
N PRO A 231 17.13 -15.83 22.41
CA PRO A 231 17.27 -16.55 21.14
C PRO A 231 18.24 -17.73 21.28
N ASP A 232 17.90 -18.84 20.64
CA ASP A 232 18.86 -19.92 20.37
C ASP A 232 19.86 -19.48 19.27
N PRO A 233 20.99 -20.21 19.08
CA PRO A 233 22.00 -19.84 18.09
C PRO A 233 21.44 -19.72 16.66
N ARG A 234 20.52 -20.60 16.26
CA ARG A 234 19.92 -20.57 14.92
C ARG A 234 19.00 -19.36 14.75
N GLN A 235 18.21 -19.03 15.76
CA GLN A 235 17.36 -17.83 15.76
C GLN A 235 18.22 -16.57 15.66
N ALA A 236 19.28 -16.47 16.46
CA ALA A 236 20.20 -15.33 16.43
C ALA A 236 20.92 -15.19 15.07
N ASP A 237 21.38 -16.30 14.51
CA ASP A 237 22.04 -16.34 13.19
C ASP A 237 21.08 -15.88 12.08
N TYR A 238 19.84 -16.36 12.09
CA TYR A 238 18.86 -16.02 11.04
C TYR A 238 18.32 -14.60 11.19
N LEU A 239 18.15 -14.09 12.40
CA LEU A 239 17.84 -12.67 12.65
C LEU A 239 18.94 -11.79 12.07
N THR A 240 20.20 -12.06 12.42
CA THR A 240 21.37 -11.34 11.91
C THR A 240 21.48 -11.43 10.39
N LEU A 241 21.17 -12.58 9.80
CA LEU A 241 21.19 -12.78 8.35
C LEU A 241 20.13 -11.91 7.65
N THR A 242 18.91 -11.84 8.19
CA THR A 242 17.84 -11.00 7.64
C THR A 242 18.14 -9.51 7.82
N GLU A 243 18.73 -9.09 8.95
CA GLU A 243 19.23 -7.71 9.12
C GLU A 243 20.27 -7.34 8.06
N ARG A 244 21.21 -8.24 7.78
CA ARG A 244 22.21 -8.06 6.72
C ARG A 244 21.57 -7.97 5.33
N ALA A 245 20.56 -8.79 5.05
CA ALA A 245 19.84 -8.74 3.78
C ALA A 245 19.09 -7.41 3.61
N LEU A 246 18.48 -6.89 4.68
CA LEU A 246 17.83 -5.58 4.66
C LEU A 246 18.84 -4.46 4.43
N ALA A 247 19.96 -4.46 5.15
CA ALA A 247 21.02 -3.48 4.96
C ALA A 247 21.60 -3.52 3.53
N ALA A 248 21.71 -4.70 2.92
CA ALA A 248 22.13 -4.83 1.53
C ALA A 248 21.11 -4.23 0.55
N ALA A 249 19.81 -4.48 0.76
CA ALA A 249 18.74 -3.87 -0.01
C ALA A 249 18.72 -2.34 0.13
N GLU A 250 18.86 -1.83 1.36
CA GLU A 250 18.95 -0.39 1.65
C GLU A 250 20.11 0.26 0.90
N ALA A 251 21.29 -0.38 0.90
CA ALA A 251 22.45 0.14 0.19
C ALA A 251 22.28 0.14 -1.34
N ALA A 252 21.53 -0.81 -1.89
CA ALA A 252 21.24 -0.90 -3.33
C ALA A 252 20.10 0.03 -3.78
N ALA A 253 19.22 0.44 -2.87
CA ALA A 253 18.06 1.28 -3.15
C ALA A 253 18.43 2.75 -3.37
N VAL A 254 19.10 3.04 -4.49
CA VAL A 254 19.52 4.38 -4.92
C VAL A 254 18.80 4.81 -6.21
N PRO A 255 18.74 6.11 -6.53
CA PRO A 255 18.19 6.57 -7.80
C PRO A 255 18.84 5.87 -9.01
N GLY A 256 18.01 5.36 -9.92
CA GLY A 256 18.44 4.63 -11.12
C GLY A 256 18.67 3.12 -10.93
N ALA A 257 18.72 2.62 -9.69
CA ALA A 257 18.67 1.17 -9.44
C ALA A 257 17.34 0.60 -9.91
N SER A 258 17.34 -0.59 -10.48
CA SER A 258 16.09 -1.31 -10.78
C SER A 258 15.56 -2.02 -9.55
N GLY A 259 14.26 -2.35 -9.54
CA GLY A 259 13.69 -3.19 -8.48
C GLY A 259 14.39 -4.55 -8.35
N GLY A 260 14.87 -5.11 -9.46
CA GLY A 260 15.66 -6.33 -9.48
C GLY A 260 17.07 -6.18 -8.90
N ASP A 261 17.72 -5.02 -9.05
CA ASP A 261 19.03 -4.75 -8.44
C ASP A 261 18.93 -4.75 -6.90
N VAL A 262 17.84 -4.17 -6.37
CA VAL A 262 17.57 -4.11 -4.92
C VAL A 262 17.23 -5.48 -4.35
N ASP A 263 16.37 -6.23 -5.05
CA ASP A 263 16.04 -7.62 -4.70
C ASP A 263 17.28 -8.53 -4.73
N GLU A 264 18.10 -8.44 -5.78
CA GLU A 264 19.32 -9.23 -5.91
C GLU A 264 20.32 -8.96 -4.78
N ALA A 265 20.46 -7.69 -4.35
CA ALA A 265 21.35 -7.35 -3.24
C ALA A 265 20.96 -8.06 -1.93
N ALA A 266 19.67 -8.18 -1.63
CA ALA A 266 19.20 -8.93 -0.47
C ALA A 266 19.33 -10.45 -0.68
N ARG A 267 18.93 -10.97 -1.85
CA ARG A 267 19.00 -12.40 -2.16
C ARG A 267 20.42 -12.94 -2.16
N ALA A 268 21.40 -12.15 -2.59
CA ALA A 268 22.81 -12.52 -2.55
C ALA A 268 23.28 -12.88 -1.13
N VAL A 269 22.82 -12.16 -0.10
CA VAL A 269 23.13 -12.45 1.31
C VAL A 269 22.65 -13.83 1.72
N TYR A 270 21.43 -14.21 1.36
CA TYR A 270 20.90 -15.55 1.63
C TYR A 270 21.58 -16.63 0.78
N ARG A 271 21.96 -16.31 -0.46
CA ARG A 271 22.65 -17.24 -1.37
C ARG A 271 24.05 -17.59 -0.86
N GLU A 272 24.80 -16.62 -0.35
CA GLU A 272 26.11 -16.84 0.28
C GLU A 272 26.01 -17.77 1.50
N ALA A 273 24.90 -17.73 2.23
CA ALA A 273 24.61 -18.62 3.34
C ALA A 273 24.03 -19.99 2.90
N GLY A 274 23.77 -20.20 1.60
CA GLY A 274 23.13 -21.42 1.08
C GLY A 274 21.61 -21.51 1.36
N LEU A 275 20.96 -20.39 1.70
CA LEU A 275 19.57 -20.32 2.18
C LEU A 275 18.61 -19.58 1.23
N GLU A 276 19.03 -19.14 0.04
CA GLU A 276 18.16 -18.44 -0.93
C GLU A 276 16.89 -19.24 -1.29
N HIS A 277 16.95 -20.57 -1.28
CA HIS A 277 15.79 -21.43 -1.55
C HIS A 277 14.67 -21.34 -0.49
N LEU A 278 14.90 -20.63 0.62
CA LEU A 278 13.97 -20.42 1.72
C LEU A 278 13.40 -18.98 1.72
N THR A 279 13.68 -18.18 0.69
CA THR A 279 13.20 -16.79 0.58
C THR A 279 12.06 -16.68 -0.44
N LEU A 280 11.33 -15.56 -0.39
CA LEU A 280 10.37 -15.20 -1.44
C LEU A 280 11.08 -14.52 -2.61
N LYS A 281 10.35 -14.39 -3.73
CA LYS A 281 10.80 -13.69 -4.94
C LYS A 281 10.36 -12.23 -4.88
N GLY A 282 11.16 -11.41 -4.22
CA GLY A 282 10.91 -9.99 -4.02
C GLY A 282 11.20 -9.56 -2.60
N VAL A 283 11.56 -8.29 -2.50
CA VAL A 283 11.96 -7.63 -1.25
C VAL A 283 11.13 -6.39 -0.98
N GLY A 284 10.08 -6.12 -1.75
CA GLY A 284 9.17 -5.03 -1.43
C GLY A 284 8.32 -4.52 -2.59
N HIS A 285 7.54 -3.50 -2.28
CA HIS A 285 6.59 -2.88 -3.19
C HIS A 285 6.38 -1.41 -2.85
N GLY A 286 5.79 -0.67 -3.78
CA GLY A 286 5.38 0.71 -3.57
C GLY A 286 4.26 0.77 -2.54
N LEU A 287 4.18 1.91 -1.86
CA LEU A 287 3.22 2.15 -0.79
C LEU A 287 2.66 3.56 -0.91
N GLY A 288 1.35 3.73 -0.65
CA GLY A 288 0.68 5.01 -0.84
C GLY A 288 -0.69 5.05 -0.17
N LEU A 289 -1.72 5.40 -0.95
CA LEU A 289 -3.12 5.31 -0.50
C LEU A 289 -3.61 3.87 -0.48
N GLU A 290 -2.92 3.00 -1.22
CA GLU A 290 -3.04 1.54 -1.15
C GLU A 290 -1.75 0.95 -0.56
N VAL A 291 -1.89 -0.21 0.10
CA VAL A 291 -0.75 -0.93 0.67
C VAL A 291 0.23 -1.40 -0.42
N HIS A 292 -0.31 -1.92 -1.52
CA HIS A 292 0.48 -2.38 -2.66
C HIS A 292 0.31 -1.44 -3.87
N GLU A 293 1.36 -0.70 -4.20
CA GLU A 293 1.45 0.17 -5.38
C GLU A 293 2.75 -0.12 -6.17
N ALA A 294 2.96 0.61 -7.28
CA ALA A 294 4.26 0.67 -7.94
C ALA A 294 5.25 1.54 -7.15
N PRO A 295 6.58 1.27 -7.22
CA PRO A 295 7.24 0.21 -8.00
C PRO A 295 7.22 -1.15 -7.30
N ARG A 296 7.45 -2.25 -8.04
CA ARG A 296 7.66 -3.59 -7.46
C ARG A 296 9.17 -3.88 -7.39
N LEU A 297 9.65 -4.31 -6.23
CA LEU A 297 11.06 -4.68 -6.00
C LEU A 297 11.17 -6.20 -5.98
N VAL A 298 11.17 -6.78 -7.18
CA VAL A 298 11.09 -8.22 -7.40
C VAL A 298 12.22 -8.71 -8.29
N GLU A 299 12.54 -9.99 -8.22
CA GLU A 299 13.52 -10.67 -9.09
C GLU A 299 13.26 -10.32 -10.57
N GLY A 300 14.27 -9.74 -11.23
CA GLY A 300 14.19 -9.33 -12.64
C GLY A 300 13.32 -8.07 -12.90
N GLY A 301 12.88 -7.36 -11.87
CA GLY A 301 12.09 -6.13 -12.01
C GLY A 301 12.89 -4.99 -12.63
N GLU A 302 12.41 -4.43 -13.75
CA GLU A 302 13.14 -3.41 -14.52
C GLU A 302 12.82 -1.96 -14.10
N ALA A 303 11.76 -1.74 -13.33
CA ALA A 303 11.32 -0.41 -12.90
C ALA A 303 12.44 0.32 -12.15
N LYS A 304 12.79 1.52 -12.62
CA LYS A 304 13.90 2.30 -12.09
C LYS A 304 13.44 3.16 -10.92
N LEU A 305 14.16 3.08 -9.82
CA LEU A 305 13.94 3.89 -8.64
C LEU A 305 14.26 5.36 -8.91
N GLN A 306 13.39 6.26 -8.43
CA GLN A 306 13.51 7.70 -8.63
C GLN A 306 13.06 8.45 -7.37
N ASN A 307 13.51 9.70 -7.24
CA ASN A 307 13.04 10.59 -6.18
C ASN A 307 11.52 10.74 -6.24
N GLY A 308 10.86 10.57 -5.08
CA GLY A 308 9.42 10.53 -4.94
C GLY A 308 8.85 9.11 -4.83
N HIS A 309 9.60 8.06 -5.14
CA HIS A 309 9.16 6.70 -4.83
C HIS A 309 9.11 6.49 -3.32
N VAL A 310 8.03 5.87 -2.87
CA VAL A 310 7.87 5.34 -1.51
C VAL A 310 7.57 3.85 -1.61
N PHE A 311 8.31 3.04 -0.87
CA PHE A 311 8.27 1.58 -0.96
C PHE A 311 8.67 0.91 0.36
N THR A 312 8.36 -0.38 0.48
CA THR A 312 8.84 -1.27 1.53
C THR A 312 10.15 -1.93 1.12
N LEU A 313 11.00 -2.24 2.11
CA LEU A 313 12.05 -3.26 1.98
C LEU A 313 11.80 -4.31 3.07
N GLU A 314 11.51 -5.54 2.66
CA GLU A 314 10.95 -6.62 3.49
C GLU A 314 11.61 -8.00 3.27
N PRO A 315 12.95 -8.13 3.32
CA PRO A 315 13.57 -9.44 3.18
C PRO A 315 13.09 -10.40 4.28
N GLY A 316 12.95 -11.67 3.89
CA GLY A 316 12.53 -12.70 4.80
C GLY A 316 13.03 -14.09 4.46
N LEU A 317 13.08 -14.93 5.48
CA LEU A 317 13.55 -16.31 5.45
C LEU A 317 12.50 -17.20 6.12
N TYR A 318 12.04 -18.25 5.43
CA TYR A 318 10.91 -19.08 5.86
C TYR A 318 11.30 -20.56 5.84
N VAL A 319 11.32 -21.20 7.01
CA VAL A 319 11.67 -22.63 7.14
C VAL A 319 10.48 -23.40 7.66
N GLU A 320 9.90 -24.22 6.80
CA GLU A 320 8.74 -25.05 7.11
C GLU A 320 8.99 -25.91 8.37
N GLY A 321 8.01 -25.90 9.28
CA GLY A 321 8.06 -26.65 10.54
C GLY A 321 8.98 -26.07 11.62
N TRP A 322 9.76 -25.01 11.33
CA TRP A 322 10.61 -24.33 12.30
C TRP A 322 10.14 -22.90 12.60
N GLY A 323 9.96 -22.08 11.57
CA GLY A 323 9.58 -20.67 11.69
C GLY A 323 10.08 -19.82 10.53
N GLY A 324 9.76 -18.53 10.56
CA GLY A 324 10.17 -17.55 9.58
C GLY A 324 10.50 -16.22 10.24
N ILE A 325 11.38 -15.48 9.59
CA ILE A 325 11.83 -14.16 10.02
C ILE A 325 11.65 -13.22 8.84
N ARG A 326 10.84 -12.18 9.03
CA ARG A 326 10.71 -11.04 8.12
C ARG A 326 11.01 -9.76 8.90
N MET A 327 11.71 -8.85 8.25
CA MET A 327 11.97 -7.50 8.76
C MET A 327 11.64 -6.53 7.66
N GLU A 328 10.73 -5.60 7.94
CA GLU A 328 10.24 -4.68 6.94
C GLU A 328 10.24 -3.25 7.42
N ARG A 329 10.61 -2.36 6.50
CA ARG A 329 10.62 -0.92 6.72
C ARG A 329 10.10 -0.17 5.52
N MET A 330 9.53 0.99 5.79
CA MET A 330 9.10 1.94 4.78
C MET A 330 10.21 2.94 4.46
N TYR A 331 10.34 3.27 3.18
CA TYR A 331 11.36 4.17 2.67
C TYR A 331 10.79 5.15 1.65
N ALA A 332 11.32 6.36 1.64
CA ALA A 332 11.22 7.28 0.51
C ALA A 332 12.60 7.45 -0.13
N LEU A 333 12.64 7.55 -1.46
CA LEU A 333 13.76 8.21 -2.13
C LEU A 333 13.46 9.70 -2.24
N ALA A 334 14.25 10.52 -1.55
CA ALA A 334 14.08 11.97 -1.52
C ALA A 334 15.44 12.64 -1.58
N ASP A 335 15.59 13.62 -2.47
CA ASP A 335 16.82 14.39 -2.65
C ASP A 335 18.07 13.48 -2.83
N ASP A 336 17.92 12.43 -3.63
CA ASP A 336 18.93 11.40 -3.93
C ASP A 336 19.39 10.56 -2.72
N ALA A 337 18.61 10.56 -1.64
CA ALA A 337 18.86 9.77 -0.44
C ALA A 337 17.71 8.81 -0.12
N LEU A 338 18.05 7.65 0.45
CA LEU A 338 17.09 6.73 1.05
C LEU A 338 16.73 7.24 2.45
N VAL A 339 15.47 7.61 2.64
CA VAL A 339 14.95 8.19 3.89
C VAL A 339 13.99 7.18 4.54
N PRO A 340 14.29 6.68 5.75
CA PRO A 340 13.38 5.80 6.47
C PRO A 340 12.12 6.56 6.92
N LEU A 341 10.96 5.95 6.68
CA LEU A 341 9.65 6.48 7.06
C LEU A 341 9.04 5.77 8.27
N SER A 342 9.61 4.63 8.67
CA SER A 342 9.32 3.96 9.94
C SER A 342 10.58 3.88 10.82
N PRO A 343 10.44 3.98 12.15
CA PRO A 343 11.55 3.73 13.08
C PRO A 343 12.08 2.29 12.96
N TRP A 344 13.31 2.09 13.43
CA TRP A 344 13.92 0.77 13.53
C TRP A 344 13.98 0.35 15.01
N PRO A 345 13.51 -0.86 15.37
CA PRO A 345 13.90 -1.45 16.64
C PRO A 345 15.40 -1.62 16.65
N ARG A 346 16.11 -0.88 17.51
CA ARG A 346 17.45 -1.33 17.89
C ARG A 346 17.23 -2.47 18.91
N PRO A 347 17.80 -3.67 18.67
CA PRO A 347 17.72 -4.76 19.64
C PRO A 347 18.31 -4.37 21.01
#